data_AF-A0A9P7R1A7-F1
#
_entry.id   AF-A0A9P7R1A7-F1
#
_cell.length_a   1.000
_cell.length_b   1.000
_cell.length_c   1.000
_cell.angle_alpha   90.00
_cell.angle_beta   90.00
_cell.angle_gamma   90.00
#
_symmetry.space_group_name_H-M   'P 1'
#
loop_
_entity.id
_entity.type
_entity.pdbx_description
1 polymer ?
#
loop_
_entity_poly.entity_id
_entity_poly.type
_entity_poly.pdbx_seq_one_letter_code
_entity_poly.pdbx_strand_id
1 'polypeptide(L)'
;MVNQPARIPTTTPALARFLPAAITVGIVSAVALNIRSQLKTESQQMDRFFSKYNNPQSEAARRKVFEDPSEDPRKSWFNALGRS
;
A
#
# COMPACT_ATOMS: atom_id res chain seq x y z
N MET A 1 25.89 32.25 -45.97
CA MET A 1 25.65 32.30 -44.51
C MET A 1 26.10 30.96 -43.95
N VAL A 2 27.20 30.94 -43.18
CA VAL A 2 27.74 29.70 -42.59
C VAL A 2 26.91 29.37 -41.36
N ASN A 3 26.25 28.21 -41.37
CA ASN A 3 25.45 27.73 -40.25
C ASN A 3 26.41 27.23 -39.15
N GLN A 4 26.57 28.00 -38.08
CA GLN A 4 27.46 27.65 -36.98
C GLN A 4 26.78 26.53 -36.16
N PRO A 5 27.43 25.37 -35.95
CA PRO A 5 26.83 24.31 -35.15
C PRO A 5 26.62 24.80 -33.71
N ALA A 6 25.42 24.58 -33.18
CA ALA A 6 25.05 24.98 -31.83
C ALA A 6 26.11 24.48 -30.83
N ARG A 7 26.74 25.41 -30.10
CA ARG A 7 27.74 25.09 -29.09
C ARG A 7 27.06 24.35 -27.95
N ILE A 8 27.24 23.02 -27.89
CA ILE A 8 26.72 22.22 -26.78
C ILE A 8 27.49 22.67 -25.53
N PRO A 9 26.81 23.16 -24.48
CA PRO A 9 27.49 23.58 -23.27
C PRO A 9 28.24 22.39 -22.69
N THR A 10 29.56 22.50 -22.62
CA THR A 10 30.40 21.52 -21.92
C THR A 10 30.01 21.55 -20.46
N THR A 11 29.38 20.47 -20.00
CA THR A 11 28.98 20.33 -18.59
C THR A 11 30.22 20.46 -17.72
N THR A 12 30.14 21.29 -16.68
CA THR A 12 31.22 21.40 -15.72
C THR A 12 31.47 20.03 -15.09
N PRO A 13 32.73 19.68 -14.75
CA PRO A 13 33.07 18.35 -14.25
C PRO A 13 32.30 17.96 -12.98
N ALA A 14 31.91 18.94 -12.16
CA ALA A 14 31.01 18.73 -11.04
C ALA A 14 29.61 18.27 -11.49
N LEU A 15 29.03 18.92 -12.50
CA LEU A 15 27.69 18.58 -13.01
C LEU A 15 27.69 17.19 -13.66
N ALA A 16 28.72 16.84 -14.42
CA ALA A 16 28.88 15.49 -14.99
C ALA A 16 28.94 14.39 -13.92
N ARG A 17 29.50 14.69 -12.74
CA ARG A 17 29.62 13.76 -11.62
C ARG A 17 28.32 13.56 -10.84
N PHE A 18 27.53 14.61 -10.67
CA PHE A 18 26.33 14.58 -9.81
C PHE A 18 25.02 14.38 -10.58
N LEU A 19 24.98 14.70 -11.88
CA LEU A 19 23.77 14.59 -12.69
C LEU A 19 23.16 13.18 -12.68
N PRO A 20 23.92 12.08 -12.82
CA PRO A 20 23.35 10.73 -12.75
C PRO A 20 22.68 10.44 -11.40
N ALA A 21 23.32 10.83 -10.30
CA ALA A 21 22.78 10.64 -8.95
C ALA A 21 21.49 11.45 -8.73
N ALA A 22 21.45 12.70 -9.21
CA ALA A 22 20.26 13.54 -9.14
C ALA A 22 19.08 12.94 -9.91
N ILE A 23 19.34 12.38 -11.11
CA ILE A 23 18.32 11.68 -11.90
C ILE A 23 17.78 10.47 -11.13
N THR A 24 18.67 9.64 -10.57
CA THR A 24 18.25 8.47 -9.77
C THR A 24 17.39 8.87 -8.58
N VAL A 25 17.82 9.87 -7.81
CA VAL A 25 17.05 10.39 -6.67
C VAL A 25 15.70 10.91 -7.10
N GLY A 26 15.62 11.61 -8.24
CA GLY A 26 14.37 12.08 -8.81
C GLY A 26 13.40 10.94 -9.14
N ILE A 27 13.88 9.90 -9.82
CA ILE A 27 13.07 8.73 -10.19
C ILE A 27 12.57 7.98 -8.95
N VAL A 28 13.47 7.68 -8.01
CA VAL A 28 13.11 6.97 -6.76
C VAL A 28 12.07 7.76 -5.96
N SER A 29 12.25 9.08 -5.88
CA SER A 29 11.31 9.95 -5.18
C SER A 29 9.93 9.96 -5.85
N ALA A 30 9.88 10.03 -7.18
CA ALA A 30 8.62 9.98 -7.93
C ALA A 30 7.86 8.68 -7.69
N VAL A 31 8.55 7.53 -7.71
CA VAL A 31 7.95 6.22 -7.42
C VAL A 31 7.45 6.16 -5.98
N ALA A 32 8.25 6.58 -5.01
CA ALA A 32 7.86 6.59 -3.59
C ALA A 32 6.62 7.47 -3.33
N LEU A 33 6.56 8.66 -3.95
CA LEU A 33 5.41 9.55 -3.85
C LEU A 33 4.16 8.94 -4.48
N ASN A 34 4.29 8.24 -5.62
CA ASN A 34 3.16 7.57 -6.25
C ASN A 34 2.61 6.43 -5.38
N ILE A 35 3.49 5.59 -4.82
CA ILE A 35 3.11 4.53 -3.87
C ILE A 35 2.42 5.14 -2.64
N ARG A 36 2.98 6.22 -2.08
CA ARG A 36 2.37 6.92 -0.94
C ARG A 36 0.99 7.49 -1.27
N SER A 37 0.80 8.01 -2.48
CA SER A 37 -0.49 8.54 -2.95
C SER A 37 -1.54 7.44 -3.03
N GLN A 38 -1.18 6.28 -3.58
CA GLN A 38 -2.06 5.11 -3.65
C GLN A 38 -2.43 4.61 -2.24
N LEU A 39 -1.44 4.41 -1.37
CA LEU A 39 -1.66 3.98 0.02
C LEU A 39 -2.59 4.95 0.78
N LYS A 40 -2.43 6.26 0.61
CA LYS A 40 -3.29 7.26 1.26
C LYS A 40 -4.73 7.23 0.71
N THR A 41 -4.88 6.94 -0.57
CA THR A 41 -6.20 6.84 -1.21
C THR A 41 -6.92 5.58 -0.75
N GLU A 42 -6.21 4.46 -0.71
CA GLU A 42 -6.72 3.17 -0.23
C GLU A 42 -7.01 3.19 1.28
N SER A 43 -6.15 3.82 2.09
CA SER A 43 -6.39 3.95 3.53
C SER A 43 -7.69 4.70 3.81
N GLN A 44 -7.97 5.79 3.08
CA GLN A 44 -9.22 6.52 3.22
C GLN A 44 -10.45 5.72 2.79
N GLN A 45 -10.32 4.89 1.75
CA GLN A 45 -11.41 3.99 1.36
C GLN A 45 -11.64 2.92 2.43
N MET A 46 -10.58 2.30 2.92
CA MET A 46 -10.64 1.27 3.95
C MET A 46 -11.22 1.82 5.27
N ASP A 47 -10.84 3.03 5.69
CA ASP A 47 -11.41 3.72 6.85
C ASP A 47 -12.92 3.97 6.68
N ARG A 48 -13.38 4.29 5.46
CA ARG A 48 -14.82 4.43 5.17
C ARG A 48 -15.56 3.10 5.21
N PHE A 49 -14.94 2.01 4.76
CA PHE A 49 -15.54 0.68 4.89
C PHE A 49 -15.64 0.29 6.37
N PHE A 50 -14.56 0.44 7.14
CA PHE A 50 -14.59 0.12 8.57
C PHE A 50 -15.57 1.00 9.36
N SER A 51 -15.69 2.29 9.05
CA SER A 51 -16.70 3.14 9.70
C SER A 51 -18.13 2.70 9.36
N LYS A 52 -18.39 2.22 8.14
CA LYS A 52 -19.70 1.66 7.74
C LYS A 52 -20.01 0.34 8.45
N TYR A 53 -19.00 -0.48 8.71
CA TYR A 53 -19.10 -1.69 9.54
C TYR A 53 -19.03 -1.41 11.04
N ASN A 54 -18.93 -0.16 11.47
CA ASN A 54 -19.02 0.21 12.88
C ASN A 54 -20.46 0.66 13.17
N ASN A 55 -21.42 -0.24 12.91
CA ASN A 55 -22.84 -0.02 13.16
C ASN A 55 -23.35 -1.00 14.22
N PRO A 56 -24.34 -0.63 15.05
CA PRO A 56 -24.84 -1.48 16.13
C PRO A 56 -25.32 -2.86 15.66
N GLN A 57 -25.77 -2.96 14.42
CA GLN A 57 -26.26 -4.18 13.78
C GLN A 57 -25.13 -5.19 13.49
N SER A 58 -23.95 -4.73 13.08
CA SER A 58 -22.77 -5.57 12.84
C SER A 58 -22.07 -5.97 14.14
N GLU A 59 -22.08 -5.10 15.15
CA GLU A 59 -21.65 -5.50 16.50
C GLU A 59 -22.59 -6.54 17.12
N ALA A 60 -23.91 -6.42 16.91
CA ALA A 60 -24.87 -7.44 17.31
C ALA A 60 -24.65 -8.76 16.55
N ALA A 61 -24.30 -8.73 15.26
CA ALA A 61 -23.92 -9.92 14.50
C ALA A 61 -22.64 -10.57 15.03
N ARG A 62 -21.61 -9.78 15.38
CA ARG A 62 -20.40 -10.29 16.04
C ARG A 62 -20.73 -10.91 17.40
N ARG A 63 -21.53 -10.24 18.22
CA ARG A 63 -21.98 -10.78 19.52
C ARG A 63 -22.71 -12.11 19.35
N LYS A 64 -23.59 -12.25 18.36
CA LYS A 64 -24.26 -13.54 18.08
C LYS A 64 -23.30 -14.68 17.75
N VAL A 65 -22.20 -14.42 17.04
CA VAL A 65 -21.17 -15.43 16.74
C VAL A 65 -20.40 -15.86 17.99
N PHE A 66 -20.23 -14.97 18.97
CA PHE A 66 -19.53 -15.27 20.23
C PHE A 66 -20.47 -15.71 21.37
N GLU A 67 -21.75 -15.36 21.30
CA GLU A 67 -22.79 -15.78 22.26
C GLU A 67 -23.34 -17.16 21.95
N ASP A 68 -23.30 -17.61 20.68
CA ASP A 68 -23.73 -18.95 20.32
C ASP A 68 -22.60 -19.95 20.64
N PRO A 69 -22.67 -20.71 21.75
CA PRO A 69 -21.65 -21.69 22.12
C PRO A 69 -21.91 -23.02 21.39
N SER A 70 -22.77 -23.02 20.36
CA SER A 70 -23.49 -24.21 19.89
C SER A 70 -22.58 -25.30 19.31
N GLU A 71 -21.36 -24.97 18.86
CA GLU A 71 -20.37 -25.98 18.51
C GLU A 71 -18.98 -25.58 19.02
N ASP A 72 -18.57 -26.18 20.14
CA ASP A 72 -17.15 -26.27 20.50
C ASP A 72 -16.37 -26.76 19.26
N PRO A 73 -15.48 -25.95 18.67
CA PRO A 73 -14.80 -26.29 17.42
C PRO A 73 -13.91 -27.54 17.56
N ARG A 74 -13.59 -27.95 18.80
CA ARG A 74 -12.90 -29.22 19.10
C ARG A 74 -13.78 -30.44 18.90
N LYS A 75 -15.10 -30.27 18.92
CA LYS A 75 -16.10 -31.34 18.73
C LYS A 75 -16.63 -31.41 17.29
N SER A 76 -16.29 -30.43 16.46
CA SER A 76 -16.66 -30.39 15.04
C SER A 76 -16.22 -31.67 14.32
N TRP A 77 -17.09 -32.19 13.46
CA TRP A 77 -16.82 -33.40 12.67
C TRP A 77 -15.58 -33.28 11.77
N PHE A 78 -15.23 -32.05 11.40
CA PHE A 78 -14.01 -31.74 10.63
C PHE A 78 -12.70 -31.92 11.42
N ASN A 79 -12.77 -32.00 12.76
CA ASN A 79 -11.63 -32.26 13.66
C ASN A 79 -11.50 -33.75 14.02
N ALA A 80 -11.93 -34.67 13.14
CA ALA A 80 -11.85 -36.12 13.35
C ALA A 80 -10.41 -36.65 13.59
N LEU A 81 -9.38 -35.89 13.20
CA LEU A 81 -7.97 -36.24 13.39
C LEU A 81 -7.45 -36.03 14.83
N GLY A 82 -8.18 -35.32 15.68
CA GLY A 82 -7.80 -35.06 17.09
C GLY A 82 -8.59 -35.87 18.11
N ARG A 83 -9.41 -36.84 17.68
CA ARG A 83 -10.39 -37.57 18.51
C ARG A 83 -9.90 -38.95 18.99
N SER A 84 -8.59 -39.21 18.92
CA SER A 84 -7.94 -40.43 19.42
C SER A 84 -7.67 -40.37 20.91
#